data_AF-A0A521W5C2-F1
#
_entry.id   AF-A0A521W5C2-F1
#
_cell.length_a   1.000
_cell.length_b   1.000
_cell.length_c   1.000
_cell.angle_alpha   90.00
_cell.angle_beta   90.00
_cell.angle_gamma   90.00
#
_symmetry.space_group_name_H-M   'P 1'
#
loop_
_entity.id
_entity.type
_entity.pdbx_description
1 polymer ?
#
loop_
_entity_poly.entity_id
_entity_poly.type
_entity_poly.pdbx_seq_one_letter_code
_entity_poly.pdbx_strand_id
1 'polypeptide(L)'
;MDYLYSLYDALISIDVPGDKARAVVDAMERDMGTTLATKVDLQILRQEVENRLALVTRDIASLRNDMTRDLEALRLSMTVRLGSMLLVGFGTTLAALRLWL
;
A
#
# COMPACT_ATOMS: atom_id res chain seq x y z
N MET A 1 -22.81 -25.74 17.23
CA MET A 1 -24.13 -26.25 17.64
C MET A 1 -24.08 -26.85 19.04
N ASP A 2 -23.03 -27.57 19.42
CA ASP A 2 -22.92 -28.20 20.75
C ASP A 2 -22.90 -27.21 21.94
N TYR A 3 -22.34 -26.01 21.75
CA TYR A 3 -22.26 -24.99 22.81
C TYR A 3 -23.61 -24.38 23.21
N LEU A 4 -24.53 -24.20 22.26
CA LEU A 4 -25.88 -23.66 22.55
C LEU A 4 -26.71 -24.69 23.33
N TYR A 5 -26.52 -25.98 23.01
CA TYR A 5 -27.16 -27.08 23.74
C TYR A 5 -26.61 -27.21 25.17
N SER A 6 -25.29 -27.07 25.34
CA SER A 6 -24.66 -27.04 26.67
C SER A 6 -25.09 -25.84 27.51
N LEU A 7 -25.29 -24.66 26.91
CA LEU A 7 -25.76 -23.47 27.65
C LEU A 7 -27.24 -23.58 28.02
N TYR A 8 -28.07 -24.11 27.13
CA TYR A 8 -29.48 -24.37 27.41
C TYR A 8 -29.64 -25.37 28.57
N ASP A 9 -28.87 -26.46 28.54
CA ASP A 9 -28.87 -27.50 29.57
C ASP A 9 -28.35 -26.97 30.91
N ALA A 10 -27.28 -26.15 30.88
CA ALA A 10 -26.79 -25.45 32.07
C ALA A 10 -27.80 -24.45 32.64
N LEU A 11 -28.57 -23.74 31.81
CA LEU A 11 -29.60 -22.81 32.32
C LEU A 11 -30.77 -23.57 32.98
N ILE A 12 -31.22 -24.68 32.38
CA ILE A 12 -32.23 -25.54 32.98
C ILE A 12 -31.71 -26.17 34.29
N SER A 13 -30.43 -26.55 34.36
CA SER A 13 -29.86 -27.16 35.58
C SER A 13 -29.78 -26.20 36.77
N ILE A 14 -29.94 -24.89 36.56
CA ILE A 14 -29.97 -23.85 37.62
C ILE A 14 -31.42 -23.36 37.86
N ASP A 15 -32.42 -24.17 37.47
CA ASP A 15 -33.85 -23.91 37.65
C ASP A 15 -34.42 -22.73 36.83
N VAL A 16 -33.75 -22.36 35.72
CA VAL A 16 -34.29 -21.35 34.80
C VAL A 16 -35.39 -21.99 33.94
N PRO A 17 -36.61 -21.40 33.89
CA PRO A 17 -37.69 -21.89 33.02
C PRO A 17 -37.23 -21.98 31.56
N GLY A 18 -37.56 -23.09 30.88
CA GLY A 18 -37.08 -23.38 29.51
C GLY A 18 -37.34 -22.26 28.49
N ASP A 19 -38.43 -21.51 28.65
CA ASP A 19 -38.75 -20.36 27.80
C ASP A 19 -37.74 -19.21 27.97
N LYS A 20 -37.25 -18.99 29.20
CA LYS A 20 -36.21 -17.98 29.48
C LYS A 20 -34.83 -18.45 29.03
N ALA A 21 -34.54 -19.74 29.17
CA ALA A 21 -33.29 -20.33 28.68
C ALA A 21 -33.18 -20.20 27.15
N ARG A 22 -34.27 -20.46 26.40
CA ARG A 22 -34.34 -20.20 24.95
C ARG A 22 -34.13 -18.74 24.60
N ALA A 23 -34.76 -17.81 25.31
CA ALA A 23 -34.60 -16.39 25.05
C ALA A 23 -33.14 -15.92 25.21
N VAL A 24 -32.41 -16.47 26.18
CA VAL A 24 -30.98 -16.16 26.38
C VAL A 24 -30.11 -16.77 25.28
N VAL A 25 -30.40 -18.00 24.87
CA VAL A 25 -29.71 -18.68 23.75
C VAL A 25 -29.94 -17.93 22.43
N ASP A 26 -31.18 -17.52 22.14
CA ASP A 26 -31.53 -16.74 20.94
C ASP A 26 -30.92 -15.34 20.98
N ALA A 27 -30.92 -14.68 22.14
CA ALA A 27 -30.28 -13.38 22.30
C ALA A 27 -28.77 -13.48 22.13
N MET A 28 -28.14 -14.55 22.64
CA MET A 28 -26.71 -14.79 22.51
C MET A 28 -26.32 -15.21 21.09
N GLU A 29 -27.12 -16.01 20.38
CA GLU A 29 -26.89 -16.33 18.96
C GLU A 29 -27.00 -15.05 18.11
N ARG A 30 -27.99 -14.21 18.39
CA ARG A 30 -28.19 -12.93 17.71
C ARG A 30 -27.06 -11.96 18.04
N ASP A 31 -26.63 -11.89 19.29
CA ASP A 31 -25.51 -11.05 19.74
C ASP A 31 -24.17 -11.54 19.18
N MET A 32 -23.93 -12.86 19.12
CA MET A 32 -22.80 -13.42 18.40
C MET A 32 -22.86 -13.01 16.92
N GLY A 33 -24.03 -13.11 16.27
CA GLY A 33 -24.23 -12.70 14.89
C GLY A 33 -24.01 -11.21 14.61
N THR A 34 -24.32 -10.33 15.58
CA THR A 34 -24.13 -8.87 15.45
C THR A 34 -22.75 -8.40 15.91
N THR A 35 -22.15 -9.08 16.89
CA THR A 35 -20.83 -8.77 17.46
C THR A 35 -19.70 -9.48 16.70
N LEU A 36 -20.04 -10.37 15.75
CA LEU A 36 -19.18 -10.90 14.67
C LEU A 36 -18.79 -9.85 13.60
N ALA A 37 -18.90 -8.56 13.92
CA ALA A 37 -18.30 -7.41 13.22
C ALA A 37 -16.75 -7.42 13.22
N THR A 38 -16.12 -8.59 13.11
CA THR A 38 -14.66 -8.68 13.26
C THR A 38 -14.00 -9.58 12.24
N LYS A 39 -14.67 -10.52 11.58
CA LYS A 39 -13.99 -11.33 10.55
C LYS A 39 -14.08 -10.72 9.16
N VAL A 40 -15.27 -10.26 8.77
CA VAL A 40 -15.51 -9.61 7.48
C VAL A 40 -14.83 -8.25 7.44
N ASP A 41 -14.97 -7.46 8.50
CA ASP A 41 -14.33 -6.14 8.58
C ASP A 41 -12.80 -6.24 8.58
N LEU A 42 -12.22 -7.25 9.23
CA LEU A 42 -10.77 -7.51 9.14
C LEU A 42 -10.35 -7.95 7.75
N GLN A 43 -11.17 -8.72 7.02
CA GLN A 43 -10.89 -9.08 5.63
C GLN A 43 -10.92 -7.85 4.72
N ILE A 44 -11.90 -6.96 4.92
CA ILE A 44 -12.02 -5.70 4.19
C ILE A 44 -10.81 -4.80 4.50
N LEU A 45 -10.45 -4.64 5.77
CA LEU A 45 -9.30 -3.84 6.18
C LEU A 45 -7.99 -4.40 5.63
N ARG A 46 -7.82 -5.72 5.64
CA ARG A 46 -6.66 -6.38 5.03
C ARG A 46 -6.58 -6.10 3.54
N GLN A 47 -7.69 -6.24 2.82
CA GLN A 47 -7.75 -5.96 1.39
C GLN A 47 -7.41 -4.49 1.10
N GLU A 48 -7.90 -3.56 1.91
CA GLU A 48 -7.60 -2.14 1.77
C GLU A 48 -6.11 -1.85 1.97
N VAL A 49 -5.50 -2.45 2.99
CA VAL A 49 -4.06 -2.32 3.26
C VAL A 49 -3.22 -2.89 2.11
N GLU A 50 -3.56 -4.09 1.62
CA GLU A 50 -2.86 -4.71 0.49
C GLU A 50 -2.97 -3.85 -0.78
N ASN A 51 -4.14 -3.28 -1.06
CA ASN A 51 -4.35 -2.37 -2.18
C ASN A 51 -3.51 -1.09 -2.03
N ARG A 52 -3.52 -0.45 -0.85
CA ARG A 52 -2.73 0.75 -0.58
C ARG A 52 -1.22 0.48 -0.70
N LEU A 53 -0.75 -0.67 -0.21
CA LEU A 53 0.66 -1.06 -0.31
C LEU A 53 1.09 -1.32 -1.77
N ALA A 54 0.21 -1.93 -2.58
CA ALA A 54 0.45 -2.11 -4.00
C ALA A 54 0.55 -0.76 -4.75
N LEU A 55 -0.30 0.22 -4.40
CA LEU A 55 -0.24 1.57 -4.96
C LEU A 55 1.07 2.27 -4.59
N VAL A 56 1.44 2.28 -3.31
CA VAL A 56 2.70 2.89 -2.85
C VAL A 56 3.91 2.25 -3.53
N THR A 57 3.90 0.93 -3.72
CA THR A 57 4.99 0.23 -4.40
C THR A 57 5.12 0.67 -5.88
N ARG A 58 3.98 0.87 -6.56
CA ARG A 58 3.98 1.42 -7.93
C ARG A 58 4.47 2.86 -7.97
N ASP A 59 4.03 3.69 -7.04
CA ASP A 59 4.43 5.11 -6.99
C ASP A 59 5.93 5.24 -6.75
N ILE A 60 6.50 4.43 -5.83
CA ILE A 60 7.95 4.38 -5.59
C ILE A 60 8.70 3.91 -6.85
N ALA A 61 8.19 2.88 -7.54
CA ALA A 61 8.82 2.41 -8.78
C ALA A 61 8.76 3.48 -9.89
N SER A 62 7.66 4.21 -10.00
CA SER A 62 7.53 5.32 -10.94
C SER A 62 8.50 6.44 -10.60
N LEU A 63 8.51 6.91 -9.34
CA LEU A 63 9.43 7.96 -8.89
C LEU A 63 10.89 7.57 -9.16
N ARG A 64 11.27 6.32 -8.88
CA ARG A 64 12.62 5.83 -9.14
C ARG A 64 12.96 5.91 -10.62
N ASN A 65 12.05 5.47 -11.49
CA ASN A 65 12.25 5.52 -12.94
C ASN A 65 12.35 6.96 -13.46
N ASP A 66 11.48 7.86 -12.98
CA ASP A 66 11.48 9.26 -13.36
C ASP A 66 12.78 9.95 -12.91
N MET A 67 13.23 9.69 -11.68
CA MET A 67 14.54 10.17 -11.21
C MET A 67 15.70 9.66 -12.06
N THR A 68 15.71 8.38 -12.47
CA THR A 68 16.77 7.87 -13.34
C THR A 68 16.78 8.54 -14.70
N ARG A 69 15.60 8.77 -15.29
CA ARG A 69 15.46 9.48 -16.57
C ARG A 69 15.91 10.93 -16.47
N ASP A 70 15.52 11.62 -15.39
CA ASP A 70 15.94 13.00 -15.15
C ASP A 70 17.46 13.08 -15.01
N LEU A 71 18.08 12.17 -14.25
CA LEU A 71 19.54 12.11 -14.13
C LEU A 71 20.23 11.84 -15.48
N GLU A 72 19.71 10.94 -16.30
CA GLU A 72 20.22 10.70 -17.65
C GLU A 72 20.07 11.92 -18.55
N ALA A 73 18.91 12.59 -18.51
CA ALA A 73 18.66 13.82 -19.27
C ALA A 73 19.62 14.94 -18.83
N LEU A 74 19.80 15.14 -17.53
CA LEU A 74 20.78 16.09 -17.00
C LEU A 74 22.19 15.73 -17.47
N ARG A 75 22.60 14.46 -17.37
CA ARG A 75 23.94 14.01 -17.80
C ARG A 75 24.17 14.24 -19.29
N LEU A 76 23.20 13.93 -20.13
CA LEU A 76 23.26 14.18 -21.58
C LEU A 76 23.35 15.68 -21.85
N SER A 77 22.52 16.50 -21.20
CA SER A 77 22.53 17.96 -21.36
C SER A 77 23.89 18.57 -21.00
N MET A 78 24.51 18.11 -19.89
CA MET A 78 25.83 18.55 -19.48
C MET A 78 26.90 18.09 -20.47
N THR A 79 26.82 16.85 -20.97
CA THR A 79 27.77 16.32 -21.94
C THR A 79 27.73 17.11 -23.26
N VAL A 80 26.52 17.39 -23.77
CA VAL A 80 26.33 18.20 -24.99
C VAL A 80 26.83 19.62 -24.77
N ARG A 81 26.46 20.25 -23.65
CA ARG A 81 26.89 21.62 -23.34
C ARG A 81 28.41 21.72 -23.21
N LEU A 82 29.04 20.82 -22.46
CA LEU A 82 30.50 20.78 -22.32
C LEU A 82 31.19 20.50 -23.65
N GLY A 83 30.67 19.54 -24.45
CA GLY A 83 31.20 19.24 -25.79
C GLY A 83 31.16 20.45 -26.73
N SER A 84 30.03 21.17 -26.74
CA SER A 84 29.88 22.40 -27.54
C SER A 84 30.84 23.52 -27.09
N MET A 85 31.01 23.71 -25.78
CA MET A 85 31.97 24.67 -25.22
C MET A 85 33.42 24.34 -25.58
N LEU A 86 33.80 23.06 -25.52
CA LEU A 86 35.14 22.61 -25.93
C LEU A 86 35.35 22.84 -27.43
N LEU A 87 34.39 22.47 -28.29
CA LEU A 87 34.49 22.72 -29.74
C LEU A 87 34.63 24.20 -30.07
N VAL A 88 33.87 25.07 -29.42
CA VAL A 88 33.97 26.53 -29.60
C VAL A 88 35.32 27.04 -29.11
N GLY A 89 35.77 26.65 -27.91
CA GLY A 89 37.03 27.10 -27.34
C GLY A 89 38.27 26.62 -28.11
N PHE A 90 38.30 25.35 -28.52
CA PHE A 90 39.37 24.81 -29.36
C PHE A 90 39.32 25.42 -30.77
N GLY A 91 38.13 25.63 -31.33
CA GLY A 91 37.97 26.25 -32.64
C GLY A 91 38.50 27.68 -32.68
N THR A 92 38.19 28.50 -31.69
CA THR A 92 38.66 29.90 -31.62
C THR A 92 40.16 30.00 -31.39
N THR A 93 40.72 29.16 -30.51
CA THR A 93 42.17 29.15 -30.25
C THR A 93 42.98 28.69 -31.47
N LEU A 94 42.55 27.64 -32.18
CA LEU A 94 43.19 27.21 -33.42
C LEU A 94 43.09 28.25 -34.54
N ALA A 95 41.93 28.91 -34.69
CA ALA A 95 41.75 29.98 -35.66
C ALA A 95 42.68 31.18 -35.38
N ALA A 96 42.83 31.57 -34.11
CA ALA A 96 43.74 32.63 -33.69
C ALA A 96 45.21 32.28 -33.96
N LEU A 97 45.62 31.04 -33.69
CA LEU A 97 46.96 30.53 -33.99
C LEU A 97 47.27 30.57 -35.50
N ARG A 98 46.32 30.14 -36.33
CA ARG A 98 46.47 30.18 -37.80
C ARG A 98 46.52 31.61 -38.35
N LEU A 99 45.86 32.58 -37.71
CA LEU A 99 45.88 33.97 -38.15
C LEU A 99 47.22 34.68 -37.83
N TRP A 100 47.97 34.14 -36.86
CA TRP A 100 49.24 34.70 -36.41
C TRP A 100 50.46 34.07 -37.13
N LEU A 101 50.29 32.88 -37.72
CA LEU A 101 51.31 32.15 -38.49
C LEU A 101 51.21 32.46 -39.99
#